data_AF-A0A2W6BNV6-F1
#
_entry.id   AF-A0A2W6BNV6-F1
#
_cell.length_a   1.000
_cell.length_b   1.000
_cell.length_c   1.000
_cell.angle_alpha   90.00
_cell.angle_beta   90.00
_cell.angle_gamma   90.00
#
_symmetry.space_group_name_H-M   'P 1'
#
loop_
_entity.id
_entity.type
_entity.pdbx_description
1 polymer ?
#
loop_
_entity_poly.entity_id
_entity_poly.type
_entity_poly.pdbx_seq_one_letter_code
_entity_poly.pdbx_strand_id
1 'polypeptide(L)'
;MRKQSTVSRSPEIEQTAQPEVAPKRPISRKTVLHCDTCTAPYTAKHRGSRFCSQACYRVHGRENVQRTASAARGAQIARRTASGTQERTTAGRFIAGSSARSSGRAAEAVEPEPVEGATPDITFTPASGTTPAHYAFHYDPSEQAESASEWTGALRSGSLVTMSGYGMSLNVSQDRLIVHTESEPRRELLRGIHGIASIVMLGDSGTVSLAAMQWCRDQDITLLTVDRYGALCGVVEPSGGGAKHCQYSTLRRRQWTIAPMPLARELVAWKLRACMLARPETELAMRSGMRDLDGVQRLDTLHMLEARAAGLYWSCWSFDLRWTGRGVPDAWRRYDKRASILSSDCNARRATHPVNAMLNYGYAVLAGRIQRAIVSRGLDPMAGVLHADRDGRASLVYDLIEPLRAQVDSRLLTWVQGQTFKRSDVVVDTAGVVKLRPELGRVVVQESSIPQRAIDGVVSWYVDKLRDAT
;
A
#
# COMPACT_ATOMS: atom_id res chain seq x y z
N MET A 1 -10.88 17.82 -83.73
CA MET A 1 -12.09 17.45 -84.52
C MET A 1 -13.06 16.72 -83.61
N ARG A 2 -14.38 16.92 -83.79
CA ARG A 2 -15.58 16.09 -83.46
C ARG A 2 -15.48 15.10 -82.25
N LYS A 3 -16.38 15.16 -81.25
CA LYS A 3 -17.81 14.72 -81.27
C LYS A 3 -17.95 13.21 -81.63
N GLN A 4 -18.77 12.37 -80.98
CA GLN A 4 -19.99 12.61 -80.18
C GLN A 4 -20.45 11.33 -79.43
N SER A 5 -21.20 11.49 -78.32
CA SER A 5 -22.44 10.77 -77.83
C SER A 5 -22.68 9.27 -78.14
N THR A 6 -23.36 8.44 -77.32
CA THR A 6 -24.69 8.55 -76.64
C THR A 6 -24.85 7.49 -75.52
N VAL A 7 -25.32 7.77 -74.28
CA VAL A 7 -26.72 7.82 -73.74
C VAL A 7 -27.38 6.46 -73.38
N SER A 8 -28.12 6.45 -72.25
CA SER A 8 -29.02 5.41 -71.66
C SER A 8 -28.34 4.35 -70.74
N ARG A 9 -28.94 3.88 -69.63
CA ARG A 9 -30.25 4.14 -68.98
C ARG A 9 -30.19 3.82 -67.45
N SER A 10 -31.08 4.47 -66.68
CA SER A 10 -31.62 4.29 -65.31
C SER A 10 -31.14 3.18 -64.31
N PRO A 11 -31.35 3.36 -62.98
CA PRO A 11 -30.67 2.59 -61.94
C PRO A 11 -31.43 1.35 -61.46
N GLU A 12 -30.69 0.31 -61.08
CA GLU A 12 -31.18 -0.80 -60.24
C GLU A 12 -30.66 -0.67 -58.80
N ILE A 13 -31.54 -0.96 -57.85
CA ILE A 13 -31.27 -0.92 -56.42
C ILE A 13 -30.77 -2.31 -56.03
N GLU A 14 -29.47 -2.45 -55.73
CA GLU A 14 -28.93 -3.70 -55.18
C GLU A 14 -28.56 -3.55 -53.70
N GLN A 15 -28.85 -4.62 -52.96
CA GLN A 15 -29.12 -4.55 -51.52
C GLN A 15 -27.84 -4.68 -50.69
N THR A 16 -27.81 -3.98 -49.54
CA THR A 16 -26.74 -4.10 -48.54
C THR A 16 -26.57 -5.54 -48.07
N ALA A 17 -25.41 -6.13 -48.36
CA ALA A 17 -25.05 -7.47 -47.90
C ALA A 17 -25.01 -7.55 -46.37
N GLN A 18 -25.68 -8.56 -45.80
CA GLN A 18 -25.58 -8.91 -44.40
C GLN A 18 -24.32 -9.77 -44.13
N PRO A 19 -23.67 -9.65 -42.97
CA PRO A 19 -22.51 -10.48 -42.64
C PRO A 19 -22.93 -11.93 -42.38
N GLU A 20 -22.14 -12.88 -42.91
CA GLU A 20 -22.42 -14.31 -42.85
C GLU A 20 -22.54 -14.87 -41.42
N VAL A 21 -23.61 -15.61 -41.16
CA VAL A 21 -23.82 -16.32 -39.90
C VAL A 21 -23.16 -17.70 -39.98
N ALA A 22 -22.10 -17.91 -39.20
CA ALA A 22 -21.41 -19.20 -39.11
C ALA A 22 -22.38 -20.35 -38.72
N PRO A 23 -22.27 -21.53 -39.36
CA PRO A 23 -23.24 -22.61 -39.17
C PRO A 23 -23.18 -23.19 -37.75
N LYS A 24 -24.34 -23.21 -37.08
CA LYS A 24 -24.49 -23.82 -35.75
C LYS A 24 -24.29 -25.34 -35.85
N ARG A 25 -23.26 -25.87 -35.16
CA ARG A 25 -23.07 -27.32 -35.01
C ARG A 25 -24.30 -27.95 -34.32
N PRO A 26 -24.88 -29.04 -34.86
CA PRO A 26 -25.95 -29.75 -34.18
C PRO A 26 -25.40 -30.50 -32.95
N ILE A 27 -25.89 -30.16 -31.75
CA ILE A 27 -25.56 -30.90 -30.53
C ILE A 27 -26.41 -32.16 -30.49
N SER A 28 -25.80 -33.30 -30.82
CA SER A 28 -26.44 -34.61 -30.74
C SER A 28 -26.52 -35.13 -29.30
N ARG A 29 -27.61 -35.87 -29.01
CA ARG A 29 -27.93 -36.59 -27.76
C ARG A 29 -28.25 -35.69 -26.55
N LYS A 30 -29.55 -35.65 -26.21
CA LYS A 30 -30.07 -35.12 -24.93
C LYS A 30 -29.64 -36.04 -23.78
N THR A 31 -28.58 -35.70 -23.04
CA THR A 31 -28.26 -36.39 -21.78
C THR A 31 -29.34 -36.06 -20.75
N VAL A 32 -30.01 -37.10 -20.23
CA VAL A 32 -30.90 -36.97 -19.07
C VAL A 32 -30.03 -36.95 -17.82
N LEU A 33 -30.08 -35.85 -17.07
CA LEU A 33 -29.45 -35.70 -15.77
C LEU A 33 -30.51 -35.90 -14.69
N HIS A 34 -30.10 -36.29 -13.48
CA HIS A 34 -30.99 -36.34 -12.32
C HIS A 34 -30.69 -35.13 -11.42
N CYS A 35 -31.70 -34.59 -10.75
CA CYS A 35 -31.52 -33.46 -9.83
C CYS A 35 -30.78 -33.90 -8.56
N ASP A 36 -29.76 -33.15 -8.14
CA ASP A 36 -28.94 -33.45 -6.94
C ASP A 36 -29.73 -33.50 -5.62
N THR A 37 -31.00 -33.03 -5.60
CA THR A 37 -31.83 -32.98 -4.39
C THR A 37 -33.12 -33.80 -4.48
N CYS A 38 -33.93 -33.60 -5.51
CA CYS A 38 -35.20 -34.33 -5.66
C CYS A 38 -35.12 -35.55 -6.59
N THR A 39 -33.92 -35.91 -7.05
CA THR A 39 -33.61 -37.01 -7.99
C THR A 39 -34.38 -37.05 -9.32
N ALA A 40 -35.29 -36.10 -9.57
CA ALA A 40 -36.09 -36.07 -10.79
C ALA A 40 -35.23 -35.97 -12.08
N PRO A 41 -35.51 -36.78 -13.11
CA PRO A 41 -34.81 -36.73 -14.39
C PRO A 41 -35.19 -35.47 -15.19
N TYR A 42 -34.20 -34.82 -15.80
CA TYR A 42 -34.39 -33.63 -16.62
C TYR A 42 -33.30 -33.48 -17.70
N THR A 43 -33.60 -32.75 -18.76
CA THR A 43 -32.62 -32.39 -19.81
C THR A 43 -32.13 -30.97 -19.59
N ALA A 44 -30.87 -30.81 -19.18
CA ALA A 44 -30.27 -29.50 -18.96
C ALA A 44 -30.01 -28.74 -20.26
N LYS A 45 -30.24 -27.41 -20.27
CA LYS A 45 -29.85 -26.52 -21.38
C LYS A 45 -28.34 -26.24 -21.42
N HIS A 46 -27.64 -26.40 -20.29
CA HIS A 46 -26.20 -26.18 -20.17
C HIS A 46 -25.55 -27.26 -19.29
N ARG A 47 -24.31 -27.66 -19.59
CA ARG A 47 -23.60 -28.77 -18.90
C ARG A 47 -23.38 -28.59 -17.38
N GLY A 48 -23.64 -27.41 -16.82
CA GLY A 48 -23.45 -27.10 -15.40
C GLY A 48 -24.72 -27.00 -14.56
N SER A 49 -25.91 -27.26 -15.11
CA SER A 49 -27.15 -27.28 -14.32
C SER A 49 -27.13 -28.46 -13.33
N ARG A 50 -27.57 -28.21 -12.09
CA ARG A 50 -27.71 -29.22 -11.02
C ARG A 50 -29.16 -29.46 -10.55
N PHE A 51 -30.08 -28.60 -10.97
CA PHE A 51 -31.47 -28.59 -10.53
C PHE A 51 -32.41 -28.76 -11.72
N CYS A 52 -33.46 -29.57 -11.56
CA CYS A 52 -34.43 -29.85 -12.62
C CYS A 52 -35.32 -28.65 -13.00
N SER A 53 -35.49 -27.69 -12.09
CA SER A 53 -36.31 -26.49 -12.31
C SER A 53 -35.87 -25.31 -11.44
N GLN A 54 -36.29 -24.10 -11.84
CA GLN A 54 -36.07 -22.88 -11.05
C GLN A 54 -36.77 -22.92 -9.69
N ALA A 55 -37.88 -23.67 -9.57
CA ALA A 55 -38.56 -23.91 -8.30
C ALA A 55 -37.70 -24.76 -7.36
N CYS A 56 -37.13 -25.86 -7.87
CA CYS A 56 -36.23 -26.73 -7.09
C CYS A 56 -34.99 -25.96 -6.58
N TYR A 57 -34.39 -25.10 -7.42
CA TYR A 57 -33.30 -24.21 -7.00
C TYR A 57 -33.73 -23.23 -5.88
N ARG A 58 -34.93 -22.65 -5.94
CA ARG A 58 -35.39 -21.71 -4.90
C ARG A 58 -35.61 -22.37 -3.54
N VAL A 59 -36.03 -23.64 -3.51
CA VAL A 59 -36.25 -24.40 -2.27
C VAL A 59 -34.91 -24.87 -1.68
N HIS A 60 -34.08 -25.56 -2.46
CA HIS A 60 -32.91 -26.27 -1.93
C HIS A 60 -31.55 -25.58 -2.18
N GLY A 61 -31.52 -24.52 -3.01
CA GLY A 61 -30.29 -23.81 -3.34
C GLY A 61 -29.60 -23.17 -2.13
N ARG A 62 -30.36 -22.77 -1.10
CA ARG A 62 -29.80 -22.19 0.14
C ARG A 62 -29.07 -23.22 1.00
N GLU A 63 -29.60 -24.43 1.12
CA GLU A 63 -29.01 -25.51 1.93
C GLU A 63 -27.67 -25.98 1.35
N ASN A 64 -27.56 -26.06 0.02
CA ASN A 64 -26.33 -26.46 -0.64
C ASN A 64 -25.18 -25.44 -0.49
N VAL A 65 -25.47 -24.14 -0.46
CA VAL A 65 -24.45 -23.09 -0.19
C VAL A 65 -23.90 -23.21 1.24
N GLN A 66 -24.74 -23.55 2.21
CA GLN A 66 -24.31 -23.78 3.59
C GLN A 66 -23.49 -25.07 3.73
N ARG A 67 -23.87 -26.16 3.04
CA ARG A 67 -23.11 -27.42 3.02
C ARG A 67 -21.72 -27.28 2.37
N THR A 68 -21.57 -26.49 1.30
CA THR A 68 -20.24 -26.24 0.72
C THR A 68 -19.36 -25.38 1.64
N ALA A 69 -19.94 -24.42 2.37
CA ALA A 69 -19.21 -23.60 3.32
C ALA A 69 -18.71 -24.38 4.56
N SER A 70 -19.51 -25.33 5.07
CA SER A 70 -19.09 -26.20 6.19
C SER A 70 -18.09 -27.28 5.77
N ALA A 71 -18.25 -27.88 4.58
CA ALA A 71 -17.26 -28.81 4.02
C ALA A 71 -15.89 -28.14 3.78
N ALA A 72 -15.87 -26.90 3.28
CA ALA A 72 -14.64 -26.13 3.09
C ALA A 72 -13.91 -25.87 4.43
N ARG A 73 -14.64 -25.54 5.50
CA ARG A 73 -14.08 -25.35 6.85
C ARG A 73 -13.51 -26.67 7.42
N GLY A 74 -14.21 -27.80 7.25
CA GLY A 74 -13.71 -29.11 7.68
C GLY A 74 -12.40 -29.50 6.98
N ALA A 75 -12.32 -29.32 5.66
CA ALA A 75 -11.10 -29.59 4.89
C ALA A 75 -9.93 -28.67 5.28
N GLN A 76 -10.19 -27.44 5.72
CA GLN A 76 -9.17 -26.50 6.17
C GLN A 76 -8.60 -26.84 7.56
N ILE A 77 -9.40 -27.46 8.43
CA ILE A 77 -8.95 -27.97 9.74
C ILE A 77 -8.11 -29.23 9.55
N ALA A 78 -8.56 -30.20 8.75
CA ALA A 78 -7.83 -31.45 8.48
C ALA A 78 -6.45 -31.23 7.81
N ARG A 79 -6.30 -30.16 7.00
CA ARG A 79 -5.00 -29.80 6.41
C ARG A 79 -4.01 -29.18 7.41
N ARG A 80 -4.49 -28.60 8.52
CA ARG A 80 -3.63 -28.05 9.57
C ARG A 80 -3.09 -29.10 10.53
N THR A 81 -3.80 -30.21 10.73
CA THR A 81 -3.33 -31.33 11.57
C THR A 81 -2.35 -32.24 10.83
N ALA A 82 -2.48 -32.38 9.51
CA ALA A 82 -1.59 -33.21 8.69
C ALA A 82 -0.19 -32.60 8.44
N SER A 83 0.00 -31.29 8.62
CA SER A 83 1.29 -30.60 8.38
C SER A 83 2.21 -30.55 9.60
N GLY A 84 1.87 -31.23 10.71
CA GLY A 84 2.62 -31.20 11.97
C GLY A 84 3.58 -32.39 12.19
N THR A 85 3.60 -33.39 11.31
CA THR A 85 4.24 -34.69 11.55
C THR A 85 4.97 -35.25 10.34
N GLN A 86 5.92 -34.49 9.78
CA GLN A 86 6.94 -35.07 8.88
C GLN A 86 8.19 -34.19 8.73
N GLU A 87 9.09 -34.22 9.72
CA GLU A 87 10.51 -33.83 9.52
C GLU A 87 11.39 -34.29 10.70
N ARG A 88 12.06 -35.46 10.56
CA ARG A 88 13.33 -35.86 11.21
C ARG A 88 13.60 -37.37 11.04
N THR A 89 14.34 -37.77 9.99
CA THR A 89 15.11 -39.04 9.95
C THR A 89 16.14 -39.03 8.81
N THR A 90 17.39 -38.62 9.11
CA THR A 90 18.69 -39.00 8.51
C THR A 90 19.74 -38.04 9.07
N ALA A 91 20.95 -38.42 9.49
CA ALA A 91 21.59 -39.73 9.67
C ALA A 91 22.78 -39.58 10.66
N GLY A 92 23.36 -40.67 11.16
CA GLY A 92 24.67 -40.61 11.86
C GLY A 92 24.90 -41.63 12.98
N ARG A 93 25.68 -42.67 12.69
CA ARG A 93 26.25 -43.64 13.66
C ARG A 93 27.07 -42.94 14.76
N PHE A 94 27.06 -43.48 15.99
CA PHE A 94 28.27 -43.90 16.73
C PHE A 94 27.89 -44.88 17.87
N ILE A 95 28.87 -45.64 18.39
CA ILE A 95 28.69 -46.83 19.25
C ILE A 95 29.31 -46.61 20.63
N ALA A 96 28.59 -47.07 21.67
CA ALA A 96 29.01 -47.29 23.08
C ALA A 96 29.54 -46.07 23.86
N GLY A 97 29.30 -45.93 25.17
CA GLY A 97 28.52 -46.79 26.08
C GLY A 97 28.56 -46.26 27.52
N SER A 98 28.35 -47.16 28.48
CA SER A 98 28.27 -46.94 29.94
C SER A 98 26.99 -46.29 30.49
N SER A 99 26.52 -46.87 31.59
CA SER A 99 25.23 -46.67 32.25
C SER A 99 25.39 -46.07 33.64
N ALA A 100 24.38 -45.37 34.15
CA ALA A 100 23.91 -45.57 35.54
C ALA A 100 22.53 -44.93 35.81
N ARG A 101 21.51 -45.76 36.07
CA ARG A 101 20.42 -45.60 37.10
C ARG A 101 19.52 -44.33 37.01
N SER A 102 18.34 -44.19 37.64
CA SER A 102 17.26 -45.06 38.14
C SER A 102 16.13 -44.13 38.65
N SER A 103 14.82 -44.39 38.60
CA SER A 103 14.01 -45.46 37.97
C SER A 103 12.52 -45.12 38.16
N GLY A 104 11.65 -45.28 37.15
CA GLY A 104 10.22 -44.97 37.26
C GLY A 104 9.39 -45.55 36.12
N ARG A 105 8.36 -46.35 36.46
CA ARG A 105 7.48 -47.03 35.49
C ARG A 105 6.52 -46.06 34.80
N ALA A 106 6.14 -46.41 33.57
CA ALA A 106 4.95 -45.87 32.91
C ALA A 106 3.65 -46.33 33.62
N ALA A 107 2.63 -45.50 33.54
CA ALA A 107 1.23 -45.84 33.81
C ALA A 107 0.35 -45.12 32.76
N GLU A 108 -0.81 -45.70 32.44
CA GLU A 108 -1.67 -45.28 31.33
C GLU A 108 -2.26 -43.87 31.49
N ALA A 109 -2.51 -43.22 30.35
CA ALA A 109 -3.30 -41.99 30.30
C ALA A 109 -4.79 -42.34 30.43
N VAL A 110 -5.34 -42.14 31.63
CA VAL A 110 -6.78 -42.16 31.91
C VAL A 110 -7.33 -40.75 31.69
N GLU A 111 -8.41 -40.63 30.91
CA GLU A 111 -9.15 -39.36 30.79
C GLU A 111 -9.91 -39.08 32.11
N PRO A 112 -9.78 -37.88 32.71
CA PRO A 112 -10.52 -37.55 33.92
C PRO A 112 -11.93 -37.01 33.63
N GLU A 113 -12.92 -37.67 34.24
CA GLU A 113 -14.31 -37.21 34.42
C GLU A 113 -14.39 -35.84 35.16
N PRO A 114 -15.50 -35.10 35.03
CA PRO A 114 -15.62 -33.75 35.59
C PRO A 114 -15.85 -33.76 37.11
N VAL A 115 -15.16 -32.85 37.82
CA VAL A 115 -15.37 -32.63 39.26
C VAL A 115 -16.11 -31.32 39.49
N GLU A 116 -17.30 -31.40 40.07
CA GLU A 116 -18.07 -30.25 40.54
C GLU A 116 -17.42 -29.64 41.80
N GLY A 117 -17.29 -28.31 41.86
CA GLY A 117 -16.65 -27.65 43.01
C GLY A 117 -16.59 -26.13 42.92
N ALA A 118 -17.66 -25.46 43.35
CA ALA A 118 -17.73 -24.06 43.79
C ALA A 118 -17.00 -22.99 42.94
N THR A 119 -17.71 -22.41 41.97
CA THR A 119 -17.39 -21.08 41.45
C THR A 119 -17.67 -20.00 42.50
N PRO A 120 -16.72 -19.11 42.86
CA PRO A 120 -17.07 -17.89 43.59
C PRO A 120 -17.80 -16.94 42.64
N ASP A 121 -19.05 -16.61 43.00
CA ASP A 121 -19.93 -15.75 42.24
C ASP A 121 -19.48 -14.28 42.37
N ILE A 122 -18.50 -13.86 41.56
CA ILE A 122 -18.07 -12.46 41.49
C ILE A 122 -19.04 -11.68 40.59
N THR A 123 -20.19 -11.37 41.18
CA THR A 123 -21.12 -10.38 40.65
C THR A 123 -20.40 -9.04 40.50
N PHE A 124 -20.13 -8.64 39.26
CA PHE A 124 -19.45 -7.38 38.96
C PHE A 124 -20.44 -6.21 39.10
N THR A 125 -20.73 -5.81 40.33
CA THR A 125 -21.37 -4.52 40.61
C THR A 125 -20.50 -3.41 40.05
N PRO A 126 -21.04 -2.48 39.24
CA PRO A 126 -20.25 -1.39 38.68
C PRO A 126 -19.89 -0.41 39.82
N ALA A 127 -18.68 -0.57 40.36
CA ALA A 127 -18.13 0.35 41.34
C ALA A 127 -18.10 1.77 40.75
N SER A 128 -18.78 2.69 41.43
CA SER A 128 -18.92 4.07 41.02
C SER A 128 -17.58 4.79 40.91
N GLY A 129 -17.25 5.24 39.69
CA GLY A 129 -16.40 6.42 39.44
C GLY A 129 -14.99 6.42 40.03
N THR A 130 -14.02 5.83 39.31
CA THR A 130 -12.66 6.39 39.20
C THR A 130 -11.91 5.75 38.03
N THR A 131 -11.97 6.40 36.85
CA THR A 131 -11.06 6.10 35.74
C THR A 131 -9.62 6.51 36.11
N PRO A 132 -8.57 5.74 35.77
CA PRO A 132 -7.20 6.12 36.03
C PRO A 132 -6.81 7.40 35.27
N ALA A 133 -6.46 8.45 36.01
CA ALA A 133 -6.13 9.77 35.47
C ALA A 133 -4.69 9.84 34.94
N HIS A 134 -4.43 9.25 33.76
CA HIS A 134 -3.19 9.48 33.02
C HIS A 134 -3.49 9.96 31.60
N TYR A 135 -2.90 11.11 31.22
CA TYR A 135 -3.08 11.82 29.95
C TYR A 135 -4.40 12.59 29.72
N ALA A 136 -4.91 13.26 30.76
CA ALA A 136 -5.80 14.41 30.57
C ALA A 136 -5.00 15.61 30.02
N PHE A 137 -4.81 15.67 28.70
CA PHE A 137 -4.13 16.79 28.05
C PHE A 137 -5.01 18.04 28.07
N HIS A 138 -4.59 19.08 28.80
CA HIS A 138 -5.24 20.39 28.71
C HIS A 138 -5.06 20.97 27.29
N TYR A 139 -6.18 21.29 26.66
CA TYR A 139 -6.28 21.75 25.28
C TYR A 139 -6.45 23.27 25.27
N ASP A 140 -5.43 24.01 24.84
CA ASP A 140 -5.53 25.46 24.64
C ASP A 140 -5.86 25.77 23.18
N PRO A 141 -7.02 26.38 22.86
CA PRO A 141 -7.36 26.76 21.48
C PRO A 141 -6.47 27.87 20.89
N SER A 142 -5.87 28.73 21.72
CA SER A 142 -5.06 29.88 21.26
C SER A 142 -3.70 29.44 20.72
N GLU A 143 -2.97 28.58 21.45
CA GLU A 143 -1.71 27.96 21.02
C GLU A 143 -1.85 27.17 19.69
N GLN A 144 -3.08 26.79 19.32
CA GLN A 144 -3.38 26.06 18.09
C GLN A 144 -3.61 27.01 16.91
N ALA A 145 -4.32 28.11 17.11
CA ALA A 145 -4.49 29.14 16.08
C ALA A 145 -3.15 29.76 15.69
N GLU A 146 -2.26 30.00 16.67
CA GLU A 146 -0.90 30.49 16.43
C GLU A 146 -0.04 29.48 15.66
N SER A 147 -0.02 28.21 16.08
CA SER A 147 0.66 27.11 15.38
C SER A 147 0.17 26.97 13.93
N ALA A 148 -1.15 26.98 13.73
CA ALA A 148 -1.76 26.85 12.40
C ALA A 148 -1.38 28.02 11.47
N SER A 149 -1.37 29.25 11.99
CA SER A 149 -0.97 30.46 11.26
C SER A 149 0.50 30.39 10.84
N GLU A 150 1.39 30.02 11.78
CA GLU A 150 2.83 29.91 11.55
C GLU A 150 3.18 28.90 10.46
N TRP A 151 2.63 27.68 10.53
CA TRP A 151 2.87 26.66 9.50
C TRP A 151 2.21 26.99 8.15
N THR A 152 1.05 27.65 8.15
CA THR A 152 0.41 28.09 6.90
C THR A 152 1.24 29.17 6.20
N GLY A 153 1.87 30.07 6.96
CA GLY A 153 2.81 31.07 6.44
C GLY A 153 4.10 30.50 5.84
N ALA A 154 4.51 29.29 6.24
CA ALA A 154 5.71 28.62 5.73
C ALA A 154 5.52 27.92 4.37
N LEU A 155 4.28 27.89 3.85
CA LEU A 155 3.95 27.23 2.58
C LEU A 155 4.38 28.06 1.37
N ARG A 156 4.94 27.38 0.37
CA ARG A 156 5.45 27.95 -0.88
C ARG A 156 4.57 27.52 -2.03
N SER A 157 4.26 28.46 -2.93
CA SER A 157 3.61 28.15 -4.20
C SER A 157 4.50 27.25 -5.06
N GLY A 158 3.94 26.18 -5.62
CA GLY A 158 4.66 25.23 -6.45
C GLY A 158 3.74 24.25 -7.17
N SER A 159 4.33 23.31 -7.91
CA SER A 159 3.58 22.30 -8.70
C SER A 159 2.94 21.19 -7.87
N LEU A 160 3.17 21.18 -6.56
CA LEU A 160 2.56 20.28 -5.58
C LEU A 160 1.64 21.10 -4.67
N VAL A 161 0.32 20.95 -4.82
CA VAL A 161 -0.65 21.62 -3.95
C VAL A 161 -1.07 20.67 -2.84
N THR A 162 -0.95 21.11 -1.60
CA THR A 162 -1.44 20.37 -0.44
C THR A 162 -2.73 21.01 0.07
N MET A 163 -3.74 20.19 0.36
CA MET A 163 -5.02 20.56 0.97
C MET A 163 -5.15 19.85 2.31
N SER A 164 -5.70 20.53 3.31
CA SER A 164 -5.86 19.95 4.65
C SER A 164 -7.00 20.64 5.41
N GLY A 165 -7.41 20.06 6.53
CA GLY A 165 -8.51 20.58 7.38
C GLY A 165 -9.86 19.90 7.11
N TYR A 166 -10.88 20.31 7.86
CA TYR A 166 -12.26 19.86 7.61
C TYR A 166 -12.86 20.62 6.41
N GLY A 167 -13.96 20.11 5.85
CA GLY A 167 -14.66 20.78 4.74
C GLY A 167 -13.90 20.90 3.41
N MET A 168 -12.75 20.25 3.25
CA MET A 168 -11.97 20.33 2.00
C MET A 168 -12.78 19.78 0.82
N SER A 169 -12.82 20.50 -0.29
CA SER A 169 -13.54 20.06 -1.48
C SER A 169 -12.84 20.37 -2.80
N LEU A 170 -12.94 19.41 -3.73
CA LEU A 170 -12.52 19.52 -5.12
C LEU A 170 -13.75 19.42 -6.03
N ASN A 171 -14.12 20.56 -6.60
CA ASN A 171 -15.32 20.73 -7.42
C ASN A 171 -14.98 21.38 -8.75
N VAL A 172 -15.80 21.17 -9.79
CA VAL A 172 -15.64 21.88 -11.08
C VAL A 172 -16.85 22.78 -11.29
N SER A 173 -16.60 24.03 -11.65
CA SER A 173 -17.63 24.97 -12.10
C SER A 173 -17.08 25.79 -13.26
N GLN A 174 -17.89 25.99 -14.31
CA GLN A 174 -17.51 26.77 -15.49
C GLN A 174 -16.15 26.34 -16.10
N ASP A 175 -15.91 25.02 -16.14
CA ASP A 175 -14.66 24.37 -16.55
C ASP A 175 -13.39 24.72 -15.73
N ARG A 176 -13.56 25.35 -14.57
CA ARG A 176 -12.49 25.63 -13.59
C ARG A 176 -12.49 24.59 -12.50
N LEU A 177 -11.32 24.10 -12.10
CA LEU A 177 -11.19 23.29 -10.87
C LEU A 177 -11.13 24.23 -9.66
N ILE A 178 -12.15 24.12 -8.81
CA ILE A 178 -12.28 24.82 -7.54
C ILE A 178 -11.58 23.97 -6.47
N VAL A 179 -10.58 24.56 -5.84
CA VAL A 179 -9.85 24.02 -4.69
C VAL A 179 -10.30 24.80 -3.46
N HIS A 180 -11.02 24.13 -2.56
CA HIS A 180 -11.59 24.73 -1.36
C HIS A 180 -11.09 24.04 -0.09
N THR A 181 -10.71 24.85 0.90
CA THR A 181 -10.27 24.46 2.25
C THR A 181 -10.69 25.59 3.19
N GLU A 182 -11.13 25.28 4.42
CA GLU A 182 -11.56 26.32 5.38
C GLU A 182 -10.44 27.28 5.79
N SER A 183 -9.18 26.84 5.73
CA SER A 183 -7.99 27.58 6.14
C SER A 183 -7.41 28.53 5.09
N GLU A 184 -7.89 28.51 3.84
CA GLU A 184 -7.33 29.31 2.75
C GLU A 184 -8.40 29.86 1.82
N PRO A 185 -8.16 31.01 1.16
CA PRO A 185 -9.05 31.49 0.11
C PRO A 185 -9.20 30.45 -1.01
N ARG A 186 -10.45 30.24 -1.43
CA ARG A 186 -10.82 29.40 -2.57
C ARG A 186 -9.94 29.71 -3.78
N ARG A 187 -9.21 28.70 -4.27
CA ARG A 187 -8.38 28.82 -5.48
C ARG A 187 -9.17 28.29 -6.68
N GLU A 188 -9.08 28.98 -7.81
CA GLU A 188 -9.65 28.54 -9.08
C GLU A 188 -8.54 28.26 -10.08
N LEU A 189 -8.53 27.04 -10.63
CA LEU A 189 -7.50 26.59 -11.56
C LEU A 189 -8.10 26.50 -12.97
N LEU A 190 -7.48 27.25 -13.89
CA LEU A 190 -7.80 27.25 -15.32
C LEU A 190 -6.95 26.19 -16.03
N ARG A 191 -7.55 25.50 -17.01
CA ARG A 191 -6.87 24.50 -17.84
C ARG A 191 -5.62 25.07 -18.52
N GLY A 192 -4.56 24.28 -18.62
CA GLY A 192 -3.30 24.64 -19.27
C GLY A 192 -2.44 25.73 -18.60
N ILE A 193 -3.00 26.55 -17.70
CA ILE A 193 -2.31 27.69 -17.06
C ILE A 193 -1.89 27.37 -15.61
N HIS A 194 -2.54 26.40 -14.96
CA HIS A 194 -2.37 26.12 -13.53
C HIS A 194 -0.96 25.70 -13.08
N GLY A 195 -0.12 25.09 -13.94
CA GLY A 195 1.26 24.66 -13.60
C GLY A 195 1.40 23.55 -12.52
N ILE A 196 0.29 23.09 -11.96
CA ILE A 196 0.21 22.04 -10.92
C ILE A 196 0.33 20.65 -11.55
N ALA A 197 1.17 19.79 -10.98
CA ALA A 197 1.37 18.40 -11.36
C ALA A 197 0.71 17.40 -10.40
N SER A 198 0.51 17.77 -9.14
CA SER A 198 -0.17 16.92 -8.15
C SER A 198 -0.88 17.72 -7.07
N ILE A 199 -2.03 17.20 -6.63
CA ILE A 199 -2.79 17.65 -5.47
C ILE A 199 -2.74 16.54 -4.41
N VAL A 200 -2.40 16.90 -3.18
CA VAL A 200 -2.35 15.99 -2.02
C VAL A 200 -3.39 16.42 -1.00
N MET A 201 -4.37 15.56 -0.75
CA MET A 201 -5.38 15.74 0.29
C MET A 201 -4.90 15.05 1.57
N LEU A 202 -4.69 15.83 2.63
CA LEU A 202 -4.19 15.38 3.93
C LEU A 202 -5.30 15.32 4.96
N GLY A 203 -5.76 14.12 5.28
CA GLY A 203 -6.70 13.86 6.37
C GLY A 203 -7.82 12.88 6.02
N ASP A 204 -8.69 12.67 6.99
CA ASP A 204 -9.70 11.59 6.98
C ASP A 204 -11.08 12.07 6.47
N SER A 205 -11.20 13.34 6.07
CA SER A 205 -12.45 14.01 5.68
C SER A 205 -12.24 14.94 4.49
N GLY A 206 -13.08 14.81 3.46
CA GLY A 206 -13.07 15.69 2.30
C GLY A 206 -14.04 15.21 1.22
N THR A 207 -14.26 16.03 0.19
CA THR A 207 -15.10 15.67 -0.96
C THR A 207 -14.36 15.89 -2.28
N VAL A 208 -14.54 14.96 -3.22
CA VAL A 208 -14.03 15.08 -4.59
C VAL A 208 -15.18 14.74 -5.52
N SER A 209 -15.61 15.71 -6.32
CA SER A 209 -16.60 15.47 -7.37
C SER A 209 -16.02 14.58 -8.48
N LEU A 210 -16.88 13.78 -9.14
CA LEU A 210 -16.48 13.01 -10.31
C LEU A 210 -15.97 13.91 -11.44
N ALA A 211 -16.54 15.12 -11.58
CA ALA A 211 -16.07 16.14 -12.51
C ALA A 211 -14.64 16.60 -12.18
N ALA A 212 -14.29 16.80 -10.90
CA ALA A 212 -12.93 17.14 -10.48
C ALA A 212 -11.94 15.99 -10.74
N MET A 213 -12.33 14.73 -10.50
CA MET A 213 -11.50 13.58 -10.85
C MET A 213 -11.19 13.55 -12.36
N GLN A 214 -12.21 13.74 -13.20
CA GLN A 214 -12.05 13.80 -14.66
C GLN A 214 -11.20 15.00 -15.08
N TRP A 215 -11.44 16.19 -14.53
CA TRP A 215 -10.66 17.39 -14.83
C TRP A 215 -9.18 17.22 -14.48
N CYS A 216 -8.86 16.71 -13.28
CA CYS A 216 -7.48 16.40 -12.89
C CYS A 216 -6.82 15.40 -13.85
N ARG A 217 -7.53 14.31 -14.16
CA ARG A 217 -7.09 13.26 -15.09
C ARG A 217 -6.79 13.81 -16.49
N ASP A 218 -7.64 14.70 -17.00
CA ASP A 218 -7.53 15.30 -18.32
C ASP A 218 -6.48 16.43 -18.36
N GLN A 219 -5.94 16.87 -17.22
CA GLN A 219 -4.83 17.82 -17.08
C GLN A 219 -3.53 17.16 -16.55
N ASP A 220 -3.46 15.83 -16.56
CA ASP A 220 -2.33 15.01 -16.05
C ASP A 220 -2.00 15.22 -14.54
N ILE A 221 -2.93 15.80 -13.78
CA ILE A 221 -2.78 16.08 -12.34
C ILE A 221 -2.98 14.79 -11.55
N THR A 222 -2.00 14.48 -10.71
CA THR A 222 -2.07 13.33 -9.79
C THR A 222 -2.79 13.73 -8.50
N LEU A 223 -3.91 13.09 -8.18
CA LEU A 223 -4.59 13.30 -6.91
C LEU A 223 -4.20 12.18 -5.93
N LEU A 224 -3.64 12.58 -4.78
CA LEU A 224 -3.17 11.68 -3.72
C LEU A 224 -3.98 11.91 -2.44
N THR A 225 -4.36 10.84 -1.74
CA THR A 225 -5.00 10.92 -0.42
C THR A 225 -4.13 10.23 0.63
N VAL A 226 -3.84 10.94 1.72
CA VAL A 226 -3.02 10.46 2.85
C VAL A 226 -3.77 10.71 4.16
N ASP A 227 -3.88 9.69 5.00
CA ASP A 227 -4.56 9.81 6.30
C ASP A 227 -3.74 10.61 7.34
N ARG A 228 -4.34 10.84 8.52
CA ARG A 228 -3.63 11.52 9.63
C ARG A 228 -2.48 10.72 10.28
N TYR A 229 -2.29 9.47 9.90
CA TYR A 229 -1.16 8.63 10.36
C TYR A 229 0.03 8.66 9.39
N GLY A 230 -0.14 9.25 8.20
CA GLY A 230 0.86 9.22 7.14
C GLY A 230 0.86 7.91 6.35
N ALA A 231 -0.31 7.27 6.19
CA ALA A 231 -0.52 6.16 5.26
C ALA A 231 -1.17 6.66 3.96
N LEU A 232 -0.69 6.15 2.82
CA LEU A 232 -1.27 6.43 1.51
C LEU A 232 -2.58 5.65 1.35
N CYS A 233 -3.71 6.34 1.30
CA CYS A 233 -5.03 5.74 1.18
C CYS A 233 -5.45 5.49 -0.28
N GLY A 234 -4.96 6.31 -1.20
CA GLY A 234 -5.37 6.25 -2.60
C GLY A 234 -4.56 7.15 -3.51
N VAL A 235 -4.50 6.74 -4.77
CA VAL A 235 -3.90 7.47 -5.90
C VAL A 235 -4.93 7.46 -7.02
N VAL A 236 -5.42 8.62 -7.42
CA VAL A 236 -6.19 8.75 -8.67
C VAL A 236 -5.21 9.12 -9.75
N GLU A 237 -4.95 8.15 -10.62
CA GLU A 237 -3.92 8.22 -11.64
C GLU A 237 -4.48 8.90 -12.90
N PRO A 238 -3.74 9.84 -13.52
CA PRO A 238 -4.14 10.41 -14.78
C PRO A 238 -4.14 9.31 -15.87
N SER A 239 -5.22 9.25 -16.65
CA SER A 239 -5.31 8.33 -17.77
C SER A 239 -4.45 8.85 -18.91
N GLY A 240 -3.18 8.42 -18.94
CA GLY A 240 -2.34 8.58 -20.11
C GLY A 240 -3.09 8.12 -21.35
N GLY A 241 -3.28 9.04 -22.31
CA GLY A 241 -4.30 8.94 -23.37
C GLY A 241 -4.43 7.55 -24.01
N GLY A 242 -5.69 7.15 -24.27
CA GLY A 242 -6.15 5.76 -24.40
C GLY A 242 -5.47 4.84 -25.43
N ALA A 243 -4.50 5.30 -26.21
CA ALA A 243 -3.71 4.50 -27.13
C ALA A 243 -2.57 3.68 -26.46
N LYS A 244 -2.17 3.98 -25.23
CA LYS A 244 -0.93 3.41 -24.65
C LYS A 244 -1.10 2.02 -24.01
N HIS A 245 -2.29 1.64 -23.55
CA HIS A 245 -2.52 0.42 -22.76
C HIS A 245 -2.12 -0.89 -23.47
N CYS A 246 -2.25 -0.98 -24.80
CA CYS A 246 -1.93 -2.20 -25.55
C CYS A 246 -0.42 -2.51 -25.60
N GLN A 247 0.43 -1.47 -25.70
CA GLN A 247 1.89 -1.61 -25.78
C GLN A 247 2.51 -2.12 -24.47
N TYR A 248 1.82 -1.97 -23.35
CA TYR A 248 2.32 -2.32 -22.02
C TYR A 248 2.15 -3.79 -21.63
N SER A 249 1.36 -4.56 -22.39
CA SER A 249 1.17 -5.99 -22.13
C SER A 249 2.49 -6.78 -22.15
N THR A 250 3.42 -6.42 -23.03
CA THR A 250 4.77 -7.02 -23.08
C THR A 250 5.61 -6.66 -21.85
N LEU A 251 5.62 -5.39 -21.41
CA LEU A 251 6.37 -4.97 -20.21
C LEU A 251 5.84 -5.68 -18.96
N ARG A 252 4.51 -5.74 -18.78
CA ARG A 252 3.91 -6.44 -17.63
C ARG A 252 4.24 -7.93 -17.64
N ARG A 253 4.18 -8.61 -18.79
CA ARG A 253 4.64 -10.01 -18.90
C ARG A 253 6.10 -10.15 -18.45
N ARG A 254 6.98 -9.26 -18.90
CA ARG A 254 8.40 -9.27 -18.51
C ARG A 254 8.61 -9.01 -17.01
N GLN A 255 7.83 -8.13 -16.37
CA GLN A 255 7.89 -7.95 -14.91
C GLN A 255 7.66 -9.25 -14.14
N TRP A 256 6.70 -10.07 -14.58
CA TRP A 256 6.36 -11.33 -13.93
C TRP A 256 7.29 -12.50 -14.32
N THR A 257 8.17 -12.33 -15.30
CA THR A 257 9.12 -13.39 -15.75
C THR A 257 10.60 -13.05 -15.55
N ILE A 258 10.95 -11.81 -15.20
CA ILE A 258 12.35 -11.41 -15.01
C ILE A 258 12.94 -12.05 -13.74
N ALA A 259 14.21 -12.43 -13.80
CA ALA A 259 14.93 -12.89 -12.61
C ALA A 259 15.03 -11.74 -11.59
N PRO A 260 14.53 -11.88 -10.35
CA PRO A 260 14.47 -10.77 -9.40
C PRO A 260 15.84 -10.39 -8.83
N MET A 261 16.73 -11.38 -8.61
CA MET A 261 17.98 -11.20 -7.87
C MET A 261 18.94 -10.13 -8.45
N PRO A 262 19.19 -10.04 -9.78
CA PRO A 262 20.02 -8.96 -10.34
C PRO A 262 19.46 -7.57 -10.05
N LEU A 263 18.16 -7.36 -10.28
CA LEU A 263 17.50 -6.07 -10.05
C LEU A 263 17.42 -5.72 -8.56
N ALA A 264 17.14 -6.70 -7.71
CA ALA A 264 17.10 -6.52 -6.27
C ALA A 264 18.47 -6.11 -5.70
N ARG A 265 19.57 -6.72 -6.17
CA ARG A 265 20.93 -6.31 -5.79
C ARG A 265 21.27 -4.90 -6.27
N GLU A 266 20.90 -4.54 -7.51
CA GLU A 266 21.08 -3.16 -7.99
C GLU A 266 20.30 -2.15 -7.15
N LEU A 267 19.04 -2.43 -6.78
CA LEU A 267 18.24 -1.56 -5.91
C LEU A 267 18.87 -1.37 -4.53
N VAL A 268 19.37 -2.45 -3.90
CA VAL A 268 20.07 -2.34 -2.62
C VAL A 268 21.39 -1.57 -2.79
N ALA A 269 22.15 -1.79 -3.87
CA ALA A 269 23.36 -0.98 -4.15
C ALA A 269 23.04 0.51 -4.34
N TRP A 270 21.90 0.86 -4.96
CA TRP A 270 21.43 2.24 -5.06
C TRP A 270 21.05 2.82 -3.69
N LYS A 271 20.33 2.06 -2.86
CA LYS A 271 20.01 2.44 -1.47
C LYS A 271 21.28 2.70 -0.65
N LEU A 272 22.26 1.80 -0.67
CA LEU A 272 23.52 1.96 0.06
C LEU A 272 24.26 3.23 -0.36
N ARG A 273 24.36 3.50 -1.67
CA ARG A 273 24.94 4.76 -2.18
C ARG A 273 24.15 6.00 -1.76
N ALA A 274 22.82 5.94 -1.76
CA ALA A 274 21.98 7.04 -1.29
C ALA A 274 22.17 7.31 0.22
N CYS A 275 22.36 6.27 1.03
CA CYS A 275 22.71 6.39 2.45
C CYS A 275 24.05 7.10 2.66
N MET A 276 25.11 6.75 1.89
CA MET A 276 26.41 7.44 1.94
C MET A 276 26.27 8.94 1.67
N LEU A 277 25.52 9.30 0.62
CA LEU A 277 25.31 10.70 0.22
C LEU A 277 24.50 11.48 1.26
N ALA A 278 23.57 10.84 1.96
CA ALA A 278 22.76 11.45 3.01
C ALA A 278 23.50 11.60 4.35
N ARG A 279 24.40 10.65 4.69
CA ARG A 279 25.21 10.63 5.92
C ARG A 279 26.61 10.04 5.60
N PRO A 280 27.63 10.88 5.31
CA PRO A 280 28.99 10.44 4.99
C PRO A 280 29.63 9.53 6.05
N GLU A 281 29.23 9.67 7.33
CA GLU A 281 29.68 8.83 8.43
C GLU A 281 29.35 7.33 8.23
N THR A 282 28.35 7.04 7.38
CA THR A 282 27.98 5.66 7.02
C THR A 282 28.87 5.04 5.94
N GLU A 283 29.73 5.82 5.27
CA GLU A 283 30.42 5.42 4.04
C GLU A 283 31.17 4.10 4.17
N LEU A 284 31.97 3.91 5.23
CA LEU A 284 32.73 2.69 5.45
C LEU A 284 31.83 1.44 5.54
N ALA A 285 30.73 1.54 6.29
CA ALA A 285 29.77 0.46 6.46
C ALA A 285 29.03 0.14 5.15
N MET A 286 28.57 1.18 4.44
CA MET A 286 27.86 1.02 3.17
C MET A 286 28.79 0.47 2.07
N ARG A 287 30.08 0.86 2.04
CA ARG A 287 31.10 0.29 1.13
C ARG A 287 31.47 -1.15 1.47
N SER A 288 31.35 -1.56 2.74
CA SER A 288 31.43 -2.98 3.09
C SER A 288 30.24 -3.74 2.54
N GLY A 289 29.01 -3.30 2.86
CA GLY A 289 27.79 -3.94 2.37
C GLY A 289 27.72 -4.03 0.85
N MET A 290 28.21 -3.02 0.13
CA MET A 290 28.29 -3.06 -1.34
C MET A 290 29.23 -4.15 -1.88
N ARG A 291 30.35 -4.45 -1.21
CA ARG A 291 31.26 -5.55 -1.60
C ARG A 291 30.62 -6.92 -1.34
N ASP A 292 29.82 -7.01 -0.27
CA ASP A 292 29.14 -8.25 0.11
C ASP A 292 28.01 -8.63 -0.87
N LEU A 293 27.42 -7.66 -1.59
CA LEU A 293 26.30 -7.88 -2.53
C LEU A 293 26.58 -8.89 -3.65
N ASP A 294 27.79 -8.92 -4.20
CA ASP A 294 28.10 -9.77 -5.36
C ASP A 294 27.98 -11.27 -5.04
N GLY A 295 28.26 -11.67 -3.80
CA GLY A 295 28.11 -13.04 -3.31
C GLY A 295 26.68 -13.43 -2.91
N VAL A 296 25.73 -12.49 -2.83
CA VAL A 296 24.38 -12.75 -2.32
C VAL A 296 23.49 -13.40 -3.40
N GLN A 297 23.19 -14.68 -3.21
CA GLN A 297 22.35 -15.49 -4.10
C GLN A 297 20.92 -15.74 -3.58
N ARG A 298 20.61 -15.33 -2.34
CA ARG A 298 19.30 -15.54 -1.70
C ARG A 298 18.67 -14.21 -1.28
N LEU A 299 17.37 -14.08 -1.49
CA LEU A 299 16.61 -12.88 -1.13
C LEU A 299 16.62 -12.63 0.39
N ASP A 300 16.51 -13.69 1.20
CA ASP A 300 16.59 -13.62 2.67
C ASP A 300 17.90 -12.96 3.14
N THR A 301 19.03 -13.34 2.52
CA THR A 301 20.36 -12.79 2.82
C THR A 301 20.47 -11.33 2.35
N LEU A 302 19.84 -10.98 1.23
CA LEU A 302 19.78 -9.61 0.74
C LEU A 302 18.97 -8.70 1.69
N HIS A 303 17.84 -9.19 2.23
CA HIS A 303 17.07 -8.48 3.26
C HIS A 303 17.86 -8.32 4.57
N MET A 304 18.62 -9.33 5.00
CA MET A 304 19.48 -9.18 6.20
C MET A 304 20.56 -8.11 6.01
N LEU A 305 21.19 -8.03 4.83
CA LEU A 305 22.18 -7.01 4.50
C LEU A 305 21.54 -5.62 4.46
N GLU A 306 20.38 -5.48 3.81
CA GLU A 306 19.57 -4.26 3.76
C GLU A 306 19.17 -3.79 5.16
N ALA A 307 18.66 -4.68 6.01
CA ALA A 307 18.26 -4.37 7.38
C ALA A 307 19.45 -3.96 8.27
N ARG A 308 20.60 -4.63 8.14
CA ARG A 308 21.84 -4.24 8.84
C ARG A 308 22.32 -2.85 8.41
N ALA A 309 22.29 -2.56 7.11
CA ALA A 309 22.64 -1.25 6.59
C ALA A 309 21.65 -0.17 7.09
N ALA A 310 20.35 -0.44 7.06
CA ALA A 310 19.33 0.46 7.60
C ALA A 310 19.55 0.74 9.10
N GLY A 311 19.87 -0.28 9.90
CA GLY A 311 20.18 -0.12 11.32
C GLY A 311 21.37 0.82 11.57
N LEU A 312 22.47 0.62 10.84
CA LEU A 312 23.64 1.50 10.93
C LEU A 312 23.33 2.93 10.44
N TYR A 313 22.61 3.06 9.33
CA TYR A 313 22.17 4.36 8.81
C TYR A 313 21.33 5.15 9.83
N TRP A 314 20.35 4.50 10.46
CA TRP A 314 19.51 5.14 11.48
C TRP A 314 20.26 5.43 12.78
N SER A 315 21.29 4.66 13.13
CA SER A 315 22.14 4.96 14.30
C SER A 315 22.96 6.26 14.14
N CYS A 316 23.20 6.72 12.91
CA CYS A 316 23.86 7.99 12.62
C CYS A 316 22.92 9.21 12.66
N TRP A 317 21.64 9.03 13.02
CA TRP A 317 20.65 10.10 13.16
C TRP A 317 20.25 10.29 14.64
N SER A 318 21.13 10.93 15.40
CA SER A 318 20.84 11.39 16.77
C SER A 318 20.98 12.93 16.84
N PHE A 319 19.95 13.62 17.31
CA PHE A 319 19.97 15.08 17.52
C PHE A 319 18.86 15.55 18.48
N ASP A 320 19.11 16.69 19.13
CA ASP A 320 18.15 17.35 20.01
C ASP A 320 17.16 18.24 19.22
N LEU A 321 15.92 18.29 19.69
CA LEU A 321 14.80 19.01 19.11
C LEU A 321 14.44 20.23 19.97
N ARG A 322 14.24 21.37 19.31
CA ARG A 322 13.76 22.59 19.98
C ARG A 322 12.24 22.55 20.08
N TRP A 323 11.75 22.75 21.31
CA TRP A 323 10.32 22.72 21.62
C TRP A 323 9.89 23.94 22.44
N THR A 324 8.69 24.43 22.17
CA THR A 324 8.00 25.49 22.92
C THR A 324 6.65 25.01 23.45
N GLY A 325 6.15 25.70 24.49
CA GLY A 325 4.95 25.30 25.23
C GLY A 325 5.24 24.32 26.38
N ARG A 326 4.22 24.07 27.20
CA ARG A 326 4.27 23.11 28.33
C ARG A 326 3.77 21.73 27.90
N GLY A 327 4.08 20.69 28.69
CA GLY A 327 3.55 19.35 28.46
C GLY A 327 4.16 18.58 27.26
N VAL A 328 5.36 18.94 26.83
CA VAL A 328 6.16 18.16 25.87
C VAL A 328 6.82 16.98 26.59
N PRO A 329 6.56 15.72 26.19
CA PRO A 329 7.23 14.55 26.76
C PRO A 329 8.74 14.57 26.52
N ASP A 330 9.53 14.19 27.51
CA ASP A 330 11.01 14.21 27.40
C ASP A 330 11.51 13.27 26.29
N ALA A 331 10.79 12.17 26.04
CA ALA A 331 11.04 11.25 24.93
C ALA A 331 10.85 11.87 23.53
N TRP A 332 10.40 13.12 23.40
CA TRP A 332 10.34 13.87 22.14
C TRP A 332 11.43 14.96 22.04
N ARG A 333 12.21 15.20 23.10
CA ARG A 333 13.26 16.23 23.10
C ARG A 333 14.50 15.83 22.32
N ARG A 334 14.70 14.52 22.10
CA ARG A 334 15.78 13.96 21.28
C ARG A 334 15.22 12.93 20.33
N TYR A 335 15.68 12.97 19.09
CA TYR A 335 15.42 11.91 18.11
C TYR A 335 16.64 11.02 17.98
N ASP A 336 16.48 9.71 18.22
CA ASP A 336 17.59 8.72 18.18
C ASP A 336 17.31 7.49 17.31
N LYS A 337 16.06 7.21 16.91
CA LYS A 337 15.71 5.98 16.19
C LYS A 337 14.43 6.03 15.36
N ARG A 338 14.49 5.40 14.18
CA ARG A 338 13.32 5.10 13.35
C ARG A 338 12.64 3.81 13.81
N ALA A 339 12.01 3.86 14.98
CA ALA A 339 11.27 2.73 15.55
C ALA A 339 9.93 3.19 16.19
N SER A 340 9.04 2.23 16.42
CA SER A 340 7.87 2.39 17.28
C SER A 340 7.87 1.35 18.40
N ILE A 341 7.58 1.78 19.63
CA ILE A 341 7.34 0.86 20.76
C ILE A 341 5.97 0.18 20.70
N LEU A 342 5.06 0.62 19.82
CA LEU A 342 3.71 0.06 19.64
C LEU A 342 3.65 -1.07 18.60
N SER A 343 4.80 -1.48 18.06
CA SER A 343 4.92 -2.57 17.11
C SER A 343 5.88 -3.62 17.67
N SER A 344 5.45 -4.89 17.68
CA SER A 344 6.29 -6.05 18.02
C SER A 344 7.59 -6.08 17.22
N ASP A 345 7.53 -5.64 15.97
CA ASP A 345 8.62 -5.67 15.01
C ASP A 345 9.39 -4.32 14.99
N CYS A 346 9.19 -3.48 16.02
CA CYS A 346 9.68 -2.10 16.12
C CYS A 346 9.29 -1.17 14.95
N ASN A 347 8.30 -1.55 14.12
CA ASN A 347 7.98 -0.87 12.87
C ASN A 347 7.41 0.55 13.08
N ALA A 348 8.10 1.55 12.52
CA ALA A 348 7.77 2.97 12.68
C ALA A 348 6.44 3.45 12.06
N ARG A 349 5.66 2.60 11.38
CA ARG A 349 4.33 2.94 10.83
C ARG A 349 3.38 3.53 11.90
N ARG A 350 3.35 2.97 13.10
CA ARG A 350 2.62 3.54 14.25
C ARG A 350 3.55 4.50 15.00
N ALA A 351 3.78 5.69 14.46
CA ALA A 351 4.76 6.62 15.01
C ALA A 351 4.46 6.98 16.49
N THR A 352 5.44 6.80 17.38
CA THR A 352 5.38 7.22 18.79
C THR A 352 6.19 8.50 19.06
N HIS A 353 6.80 9.04 18.01
CA HIS A 353 7.67 10.21 18.03
C HIS A 353 7.30 11.14 16.86
N PRO A 354 7.19 12.47 17.06
CA PRO A 354 6.80 13.44 16.02
C PRO A 354 7.57 13.29 14.71
N VAL A 355 8.91 13.21 14.77
CA VAL A 355 9.76 13.03 13.58
C VAL A 355 9.46 11.73 12.81
N ASN A 356 9.06 10.66 13.50
CA ASN A 356 8.67 9.41 12.83
C ASN A 356 7.33 9.56 12.10
N ALA A 357 6.40 10.38 12.61
CA ALA A 357 5.19 10.74 11.89
C ALA A 357 5.50 11.61 10.66
N MET A 358 6.38 12.61 10.79
CA MET A 358 6.85 13.44 9.68
C MET A 358 7.45 12.61 8.54
N LEU A 359 8.33 11.67 8.88
CA LEU A 359 8.95 10.77 7.89
C LEU A 359 7.93 9.80 7.25
N ASN A 360 6.88 9.38 7.97
CA ASN A 360 5.82 8.54 7.39
C ASN A 360 5.04 9.30 6.31
N TYR A 361 4.65 10.56 6.57
CA TYR A 361 4.00 11.44 5.58
C TYR A 361 4.85 11.63 4.33
N GLY A 362 6.14 11.98 4.50
CA GLY A 362 7.06 12.16 3.37
C GLY A 362 7.19 10.90 2.50
N TYR A 363 7.27 9.72 3.12
CA TYR A 363 7.28 8.45 2.40
C TYR A 363 5.95 8.12 1.72
N ALA A 364 4.80 8.42 2.32
CA ALA A 364 3.50 8.16 1.72
C ALA A 364 3.28 8.98 0.45
N VAL A 365 3.61 10.27 0.47
CA VAL A 365 3.53 11.13 -0.73
C VAL A 365 4.54 10.70 -1.78
N LEU A 366 5.79 10.35 -1.40
CA LEU A 366 6.76 9.81 -2.33
C LEU A 366 6.27 8.49 -2.98
N ALA A 367 5.73 7.57 -2.19
CA ALA A 367 5.16 6.30 -2.67
C ALA A 367 4.03 6.55 -3.69
N GLY A 368 3.08 7.45 -3.39
CA GLY A 368 1.99 7.78 -4.32
C GLY A 368 2.48 8.37 -5.65
N ARG A 369 3.52 9.20 -5.60
CA ARG A 369 4.15 9.78 -6.81
C ARG A 369 4.95 8.76 -7.62
N ILE A 370 5.60 7.79 -6.96
CA ILE A 370 6.24 6.64 -7.62
C ILE A 370 5.17 5.74 -8.26
N GLN A 371 4.06 5.45 -7.57
CA GLN A 371 2.96 4.65 -8.13
C GLN A 371 2.41 5.27 -9.43
N ARG A 372 2.15 6.59 -9.43
CA ARG A 372 1.75 7.31 -10.64
C ARG A 372 2.80 7.21 -11.76
N ALA A 373 4.09 7.32 -11.43
CA ALA A 373 5.17 7.13 -12.42
C ALA A 373 5.21 5.70 -12.98
N ILE A 374 5.04 4.66 -12.14
CA ILE A 374 4.93 3.25 -12.54
C ILE A 374 3.77 3.05 -13.52
N VAL A 375 2.54 3.47 -13.17
CA VAL A 375 1.36 3.21 -14.02
C VAL A 375 1.36 4.05 -15.29
N SER A 376 1.84 5.30 -15.25
CA SER A 376 2.02 6.13 -16.46
C SER A 376 3.06 5.56 -17.45
N ARG A 377 3.98 4.70 -16.98
CA ARG A 377 4.88 3.88 -17.82
C ARG A 377 4.30 2.51 -18.17
N GLY A 378 3.09 2.20 -17.72
CA GLY A 378 2.36 0.98 -18.04
C GLY A 378 2.70 -0.24 -17.20
N LEU A 379 3.57 -0.08 -16.20
CA LEU A 379 3.99 -1.16 -15.33
C LEU A 379 2.85 -1.57 -14.37
N ASP A 380 2.97 -2.77 -13.81
CA ASP A 380 2.16 -3.26 -12.70
C ASP A 380 2.80 -2.84 -11.36
N PRO A 381 2.13 -2.05 -10.50
CA PRO A 381 2.66 -1.66 -9.18
C PRO A 381 2.75 -2.81 -8.17
N MET A 382 2.03 -3.93 -8.39
CA MET A 382 2.03 -5.07 -7.48
C MET A 382 3.27 -5.95 -7.64
N ALA A 383 3.85 -6.03 -8.85
CA ALA A 383 4.94 -6.94 -9.20
C ALA A 383 6.30 -6.49 -8.64
N GLY A 384 6.62 -6.92 -7.42
CA GLY A 384 7.90 -6.63 -6.76
C GLY A 384 9.07 -7.48 -7.27
N VAL A 385 10.29 -7.00 -7.03
CA VAL A 385 11.55 -7.74 -7.25
C VAL A 385 12.38 -7.90 -5.97
N LEU A 386 12.26 -6.97 -5.01
CA LEU A 386 12.94 -7.03 -3.71
C LEU A 386 11.95 -7.36 -2.59
N HIS A 387 10.80 -6.69 -2.53
CA HIS A 387 9.75 -7.03 -1.58
C HIS A 387 8.86 -8.16 -2.10
N ALA A 388 8.66 -9.18 -1.25
CA ALA A 388 7.72 -10.27 -1.55
C ALA A 388 6.32 -9.75 -1.87
N ASP A 389 5.71 -10.34 -2.90
CA ASP A 389 4.33 -10.09 -3.28
C ASP A 389 3.38 -10.39 -2.11
N ARG A 390 2.43 -9.48 -1.88
CA ARG A 390 1.37 -9.62 -0.89
C ARG A 390 0.11 -9.01 -1.46
N ASP A 391 -1.02 -9.68 -1.29
CA ASP A 391 -2.31 -9.20 -1.83
C ASP A 391 -2.59 -7.76 -1.41
N GLY A 392 -2.88 -6.90 -2.39
CA GLY A 392 -3.15 -5.47 -2.18
C GLY A 392 -1.93 -4.59 -1.86
N ARG A 393 -0.70 -5.13 -1.82
CA ARG A 393 0.52 -4.33 -1.64
C ARG A 393 1.14 -3.98 -3.00
N ALA A 394 1.33 -2.68 -3.24
CA ALA A 394 2.15 -2.19 -4.34
C ALA A 394 3.66 -2.44 -4.09
N SER A 395 4.11 -3.71 -4.15
CA SER A 395 5.49 -4.09 -3.81
C SER A 395 6.52 -3.36 -4.68
N LEU A 396 6.26 -3.15 -5.97
CA LEU A 396 7.16 -2.39 -6.84
C LEU A 396 7.32 -0.93 -6.41
N VAL A 397 6.27 -0.30 -5.88
CA VAL A 397 6.37 1.06 -5.32
C VAL A 397 7.35 1.08 -4.14
N TYR A 398 7.29 0.06 -3.28
CA TYR A 398 8.20 -0.09 -2.14
C TYR A 398 9.60 -0.59 -2.52
N ASP A 399 9.83 -1.03 -3.75
CA ASP A 399 11.16 -1.35 -4.28
C ASP A 399 11.81 -0.09 -4.87
N LEU A 400 11.08 0.60 -5.76
CA LEU A 400 11.57 1.80 -6.45
C LEU A 400 11.64 3.05 -5.55
N ILE A 401 11.08 3.01 -4.34
CA ILE A 401 11.27 4.06 -3.34
C ILE A 401 12.65 4.01 -2.69
N GLU A 402 13.27 2.84 -2.55
CA GLU A 402 14.49 2.64 -1.73
C GLU A 402 15.68 3.53 -2.15
N PRO A 403 15.97 3.76 -3.45
CA PRO A 403 16.99 4.73 -3.89
C PRO A 403 16.73 6.19 -3.53
N LEU A 404 15.47 6.54 -3.23
CA LEU A 404 15.02 7.92 -2.99
C LEU A 404 14.78 8.22 -1.51
N ARG A 405 14.62 7.19 -0.65
CA ARG A 405 14.33 7.36 0.79
C ARG A 405 15.36 8.22 1.51
N ALA A 406 16.65 7.93 1.33
CA ALA A 406 17.71 8.68 2.01
C ALA A 406 17.74 10.18 1.62
N GLN A 407 17.21 10.55 0.45
CA GLN A 407 17.04 11.95 0.06
C GLN A 407 15.88 12.63 0.81
N VAL A 408 14.77 11.91 1.03
CA VAL A 408 13.68 12.38 1.91
C VAL A 408 14.19 12.54 3.34
N ASP A 409 14.91 11.53 3.84
CA ASP A 409 15.46 11.52 5.19
C ASP A 409 16.42 12.71 5.40
N SER A 410 17.39 12.89 4.50
CA SER A 410 18.34 14.01 4.55
C SER A 410 17.63 15.38 4.53
N ARG A 411 16.71 15.60 3.58
CA ARG A 411 15.97 16.88 3.45
C ARG A 411 15.16 17.18 4.70
N LEU A 412 14.33 16.22 5.12
CA LEU A 412 13.38 16.43 6.20
C LEU A 412 14.09 16.54 7.56
N LEU A 413 15.08 15.70 7.84
CA LEU A 413 15.80 15.72 9.13
C LEU A 413 16.72 16.94 9.26
N THR A 414 17.31 17.42 8.16
CA THR A 414 18.05 18.70 8.15
C THR A 414 17.11 19.88 8.41
N TRP A 415 15.93 19.91 7.75
CA TRP A 415 14.93 20.94 7.99
C TRP A 415 14.42 20.93 9.44
N VAL A 416 14.11 19.74 9.99
CA VAL A 416 13.63 19.52 11.38
C VAL A 416 14.60 20.10 12.41
N GLN A 417 15.91 19.89 12.27
CA GLN A 417 16.93 20.48 13.17
C GLN A 417 16.89 22.02 13.15
N GLY A 418 16.54 22.61 12.00
CA GLY A 418 16.36 24.05 11.81
C GLY A 418 15.10 24.63 12.47
N GLN A 419 14.12 23.83 12.88
CA GLN A 419 12.84 24.32 13.40
C GLN A 419 12.77 24.35 14.94
N THR A 420 11.73 25.03 15.43
CA THR A 420 11.25 24.97 16.82
C THR A 420 9.78 24.55 16.78
N PHE A 421 9.42 23.44 17.43
CA PHE A 421 8.08 22.87 17.38
C PHE A 421 7.26 23.25 18.62
N LYS A 422 5.95 23.45 18.47
CA LYS A 422 5.01 23.65 19.57
C LYS A 422 4.40 22.32 19.98
N ARG A 423 4.09 22.13 21.27
CA ARG A 423 3.30 20.94 21.70
C ARG A 423 1.98 20.83 20.94
N SER A 424 1.36 21.94 20.58
CA SER A 424 0.10 21.99 19.82
C SER A 424 0.20 21.39 18.42
N ASP A 425 1.37 21.38 17.77
CA ASP A 425 1.58 20.90 16.38
C ASP A 425 1.21 19.41 16.14
N VAL A 426 1.13 18.63 17.21
CA VAL A 426 0.90 17.17 17.15
C VAL A 426 -0.23 16.73 18.06
N VAL A 427 -0.97 15.72 17.60
CA VAL A 427 -2.06 15.07 18.34
C VAL A 427 -1.62 13.65 18.68
N VAL A 428 -1.87 13.20 19.90
CA VAL A 428 -1.63 11.81 20.32
C VAL A 428 -2.98 11.13 20.44
N ASP A 429 -3.16 9.95 19.84
CA ASP A 429 -4.39 9.19 20.01
C ASP A 429 -4.39 8.31 21.27
N THR A 430 -5.53 7.68 21.55
CA THR A 430 -5.71 6.81 22.73
C THR A 430 -4.80 5.59 22.77
N ALA A 431 -4.19 5.22 21.65
CA ALA A 431 -3.21 4.14 21.56
C ALA A 431 -1.75 4.64 21.58
N GLY A 432 -1.52 5.93 21.87
CA GLY A 432 -0.19 6.53 21.93
C GLY A 432 0.44 6.85 20.57
N VAL A 433 -0.33 6.79 19.47
CA VAL A 433 0.19 7.10 18.14
C VAL A 433 0.16 8.62 17.92
N VAL A 434 1.31 9.16 17.51
CA VAL A 434 1.50 10.57 17.18
C VAL A 434 1.03 10.83 15.75
N LYS A 435 0.11 11.77 15.62
CA LYS A 435 -0.44 12.31 14.38
C LYS A 435 0.04 13.74 14.21
N LEU A 436 0.33 14.14 12.97
CA LEU A 436 0.60 15.55 12.67
C LEU A 436 -0.72 16.31 12.60
N ARG A 437 -0.70 17.59 12.98
CA ARG A 437 -1.77 18.48 12.56
C ARG A 437 -1.76 18.70 11.05
N PRO A 438 -2.93 19.02 10.45
CA PRO A 438 -3.05 19.27 9.02
C PRO A 438 -2.00 20.27 8.49
N GLU A 439 -1.77 21.36 9.22
CA GLU A 439 -0.94 22.50 8.82
C GLU A 439 0.55 22.14 8.77
N LEU A 440 1.07 21.54 9.86
CA LEU A 440 2.43 20.97 9.89
C LEU A 440 2.60 19.87 8.82
N GLY A 441 1.58 19.03 8.63
CA GLY A 441 1.59 17.98 7.60
C GLY A 441 1.81 18.53 6.18
N ARG A 442 1.21 19.68 5.85
CA ARG A 442 1.41 20.34 4.54
C ARG A 442 2.86 20.80 4.34
N VAL A 443 3.48 21.39 5.38
CA VAL A 443 4.88 21.84 5.34
C VAL A 443 5.83 20.65 5.24
N VAL A 444 5.60 19.59 6.02
CA VAL A 444 6.37 18.34 5.95
C VAL A 444 6.35 17.73 4.54
N VAL A 445 5.19 17.72 3.86
CA VAL A 445 5.07 17.23 2.48
C VAL A 445 5.83 18.10 1.48
N GLN A 446 5.92 19.40 1.72
CA GLN A 446 6.70 20.34 0.90
C GLN A 446 8.20 20.12 1.06
N GLU A 447 8.71 20.04 2.30
CA GLU A 447 10.15 19.90 2.56
C GLU A 447 10.70 18.50 2.23
N SER A 448 9.88 17.46 2.40
CA SER A 448 10.21 16.10 1.96
C SER A 448 10.09 15.86 0.44
N SER A 449 9.58 16.83 -0.32
CA SER A 449 9.27 16.64 -1.74
C SER A 449 10.52 16.38 -2.59
N ILE A 450 10.51 15.25 -3.31
CA ILE A 450 11.56 14.87 -4.28
C ILE A 450 11.20 15.41 -5.68
N PRO A 451 12.15 15.98 -6.46
CA PRO A 451 11.87 16.43 -7.83
C PRO A 451 11.38 15.30 -8.74
N GLN A 452 10.35 15.54 -9.55
CA GLN A 452 9.73 14.50 -10.38
C GLN A 452 10.74 13.80 -11.32
N ARG A 453 11.70 14.54 -11.87
CA ARG A 453 12.81 14.00 -12.69
C ARG A 453 13.61 12.87 -12.01
N ALA A 454 13.72 12.87 -10.68
CA ALA A 454 14.44 11.81 -9.95
C ALA A 454 13.58 10.54 -9.84
N ILE A 455 12.28 10.69 -9.60
CA ILE A 455 11.29 9.60 -9.61
C ILE A 455 11.25 8.96 -11.01
N ASP A 456 11.09 9.80 -12.05
CA ASP A 456 11.03 9.35 -13.43
C ASP A 456 12.34 8.67 -13.86
N GLY A 457 13.49 9.10 -13.33
CA GLY A 457 14.79 8.47 -13.56
C GLY A 457 14.86 7.03 -13.04
N VAL A 458 14.44 6.79 -11.78
CA VAL A 458 14.38 5.45 -11.19
C VAL A 458 13.42 4.54 -11.97
N VAL A 459 12.23 5.03 -12.31
CA VAL A 459 11.25 4.24 -13.08
C VAL A 459 11.73 3.99 -14.52
N SER A 460 12.45 4.93 -15.14
CA SER A 460 13.06 4.71 -16.47
C SER A 460 14.11 3.61 -16.44
N TRP A 461 15.05 3.66 -15.49
CA TRP A 461 16.04 2.60 -15.29
C TRP A 461 15.38 1.21 -15.17
N TYR A 462 14.30 1.09 -14.41
CA TYR A 462 13.58 -0.19 -14.28
C TYR A 462 12.90 -0.62 -15.59
N VAL A 463 12.30 0.30 -16.33
CA VAL A 463 11.73 0.02 -17.67
C VAL A 463 12.81 -0.44 -18.66
N ASP A 464 14.00 0.16 -18.61
CA ASP A 464 15.09 -0.17 -19.52
C ASP A 464 15.71 -1.54 -19.15
N LYS A 465 15.85 -1.86 -17.85
CA LYS A 465 16.18 -3.23 -17.39
C LYS A 465 15.20 -4.29 -17.88
N LEU A 466 13.89 -3.98 -17.91
CA LEU A 466 12.87 -4.88 -18.48
C LEU A 466 12.96 -4.97 -20.02
N ARG A 467 13.55 -3.99 -20.71
CA ARG A 467 13.75 -4.02 -22.16
C ARG A 467 14.97 -4.84 -22.54
N ASP A 468 16.06 -4.68 -21.80
CA ASP A 468 17.37 -5.29 -22.06
C ASP A 468 17.47 -6.77 -21.64
N ALA A 469 16.56 -7.25 -20.79
CA ALA A 469 16.49 -8.64 -20.33
C ALA A 469 15.91 -9.62 -21.39
N THR A 470 16.34 -9.49 -22.65
CA THR A 470 16.03 -10.39 -23.78
C THR A 470 16.94 -11.60 -23.85
#